data_AF-A0A819TIV1-F1
#
_entry.id   AF-A0A819TIV1-F1
#
_cell.length_a   1.000
_cell.length_b   1.000
_cell.length_c   1.000
_cell.angle_alpha   90.00
_cell.angle_beta   90.00
_cell.angle_gamma   90.00
#
_symmetry.space_group_name_H-M   'P 1'
#
loop_
_entity.id
_entity.type
_entity.pdbx_description
1 polymer ?
#
loop_
_entity_poly.entity_id
_entity_poly.type
_entity_poly.pdbx_seq_one_letter_code
_entity_poly.pdbx_strand_id
1 'polypeptide(L)'
;MKNLIKKHGGGQFNSDTENLPSSQEQRYTKEEAKRKLNIVFELLDSPTVRDIRRLKYIRQNVDAACSILHTLCDMLLDTEDKSINQHLSMKDINALLSGFNTLFQQSGDVEQIRLLTISPDSWGRTMIQKWFNCSEYQARQALLLKKNKGFLAFPEYSNGNKPLSDSTIKLVTEFYLQDGISRASPRKKDVIHINKVPVPVRFMEITGREAFQQFISQNPTTNIGKSSFYALRPRQIKFNAPLDTCLCIYHENMHLLLKGWNKFLKNNLPDRNAGLELITDKYLINRIVCGIPFEDCFNRRCNTCSMVNPSDILLENININKDENSSWSQWKTLNNKVDLHHINGFAYSLLDEIDSQWTKFLLHSHVTTEQKEYIKILRLNSSENTYIVAQIDFAENFTIFQQREVQ
;
A
#
# COMPACT_ATOMS: atom_id res chain seq x y z
N MET A 1 15.70 -37.10 -32.83
CA MET A 1 16.90 -37.33 -31.98
C MET A 1 16.36 -37.56 -30.58
N LYS A 2 16.18 -38.78 -30.04
CA LYS A 2 17.09 -39.94 -29.88
C LYS A 2 18.38 -39.62 -29.11
N ASN A 3 18.54 -40.35 -28.00
CA ASN A 3 19.73 -40.60 -27.17
C ASN A 3 20.14 -39.50 -26.16
N LEU A 4 19.90 -39.78 -24.87
CA LEU A 4 20.97 -40.14 -23.91
C LEU A 4 20.38 -40.75 -22.61
N ILE A 5 20.52 -42.08 -22.46
CA ILE A 5 20.32 -42.85 -21.21
C ILE A 5 21.46 -43.87 -21.13
N LYS A 6 21.94 -44.20 -19.90
CA LYS A 6 22.94 -45.22 -19.45
C LYS A 6 24.26 -44.59 -18.97
N LYS A 7 24.96 -45.06 -17.93
CA LYS A 7 24.89 -46.15 -16.89
C LYS A 7 25.58 -45.57 -15.62
N HIS A 8 25.58 -46.08 -14.37
CA HIS A 8 24.90 -47.10 -13.52
C HIS A 8 25.14 -46.63 -12.05
N GLY A 9 24.69 -47.22 -10.95
CA GLY A 9 23.86 -48.40 -10.63
C GLY A 9 23.21 -48.15 -9.24
N GLY A 10 22.48 -49.06 -8.58
CA GLY A 10 22.47 -50.52 -8.72
C GLY A 10 22.81 -51.16 -7.36
N GLY A 11 21.95 -50.99 -6.36
CA GLY A 11 22.09 -51.57 -5.03
C GLY A 11 20.72 -52.03 -4.53
N GLN A 12 20.63 -53.29 -4.08
CA GLN A 12 19.37 -53.95 -3.76
C GLN A 12 18.76 -53.44 -2.45
N PHE A 13 17.44 -53.20 -2.45
CA PHE A 13 16.66 -53.16 -1.22
C PHE A 13 16.36 -54.61 -0.80
N ASN A 14 17.13 -55.14 0.14
CA ASN A 14 16.70 -56.32 0.89
C ASN A 14 15.70 -55.89 1.96
N SER A 15 14.61 -56.65 2.07
CA SER A 15 13.58 -56.50 3.09
C SER A 15 13.93 -57.35 4.31
N ASP A 16 14.78 -56.82 5.19
CA ASP A 16 15.07 -57.45 6.48
C ASP A 16 14.34 -56.70 7.61
N THR A 17 13.25 -57.31 8.07
CA THR A 17 12.49 -56.87 9.25
C THR A 17 13.23 -57.27 10.52
N GLU A 18 14.06 -56.36 11.05
CA GLU A 18 14.64 -56.53 12.40
C GLU A 18 13.79 -55.81 13.46
N ASN A 19 13.55 -56.53 14.56
CA ASN A 19 12.58 -56.17 15.60
C ASN A 19 13.01 -54.94 16.41
N LEU A 20 12.10 -53.99 16.63
CA LEU A 20 12.23 -53.04 17.74
C LEU A 20 12.06 -53.80 19.06
N PRO A 21 12.97 -53.64 20.05
CA PRO A 21 12.75 -54.18 21.39
C PRO A 21 11.56 -53.49 22.05
N SER A 22 10.68 -54.27 22.68
CA SER A 22 9.62 -53.76 23.53
C SER A 22 10.22 -52.96 24.69
N SER A 23 9.79 -51.71 24.86
CA SER A 23 10.17 -50.86 25.99
C SER A 23 9.60 -51.42 27.29
N GLN A 24 10.41 -52.13 28.07
CA GLN A 24 10.09 -52.40 29.47
C GLN A 24 10.14 -51.09 30.26
N GLU A 25 9.06 -50.76 30.96
CA GLU A 25 8.97 -49.57 31.82
C GLU A 25 9.91 -49.68 33.02
N GLN A 26 11.14 -49.17 32.87
CA GLN A 26 12.00 -48.91 34.03
C GLN A 26 11.52 -47.67 34.76
N ARG A 27 10.80 -47.87 35.88
CA ARG A 27 10.46 -46.79 36.83
C ARG A 27 11.74 -46.17 37.39
N TYR A 28 11.99 -44.91 37.05
CA TYR A 28 13.16 -44.17 37.55
C TYR A 28 12.95 -43.65 38.97
N THR A 29 14.02 -43.63 39.76
CA THR A 29 14.01 -42.95 41.05
C THR A 29 14.01 -41.42 40.87
N LYS A 30 13.52 -40.66 41.86
CA LYS A 30 13.35 -39.19 41.76
C LYS A 30 14.64 -38.44 41.40
N GLU A 31 15.78 -38.85 41.96
CA GLU A 31 17.08 -38.24 41.66
C GLU A 31 17.65 -38.66 40.29
N GLU A 32 17.29 -39.84 39.81
CA GLU A 32 17.69 -40.36 38.51
C GLU A 32 16.90 -39.72 37.36
N ALA A 33 15.60 -39.51 37.58
CA ALA A 33 14.75 -38.66 36.74
C ALA A 33 15.30 -37.22 36.64
N LYS A 34 15.70 -36.63 37.78
CA LYS A 34 16.26 -35.27 37.85
C LYS A 34 17.59 -35.14 37.11
N ARG A 35 18.50 -36.12 37.23
CA ARG A 35 19.73 -36.17 36.42
C ARG A 35 19.44 -36.26 34.92
N LYS A 36 18.49 -37.10 34.51
CA LYS A 36 18.13 -37.26 33.10
C LYS A 36 17.51 -35.98 32.51
N LEU A 37 16.66 -35.25 33.26
CA LEU A 37 16.15 -33.95 32.82
C LEU A 37 17.26 -32.91 32.62
N ASN A 38 18.23 -32.82 33.54
CA ASN A 38 19.32 -31.85 33.41
C ASN A 38 20.16 -32.08 32.13
N ILE A 39 20.44 -33.34 31.78
CA ILE A 39 21.15 -33.70 30.54
C ILE A 39 20.33 -33.27 29.30
N VAL A 40 19.00 -33.35 29.36
CA VAL A 40 18.13 -32.88 28.26
C VAL A 40 18.17 -31.34 28.15
N PHE A 41 18.18 -30.60 29.26
CA PHE A 41 18.32 -29.14 29.23
C PHE A 41 19.68 -28.68 28.68
N GLU A 42 20.79 -29.27 29.13
CA GLU A 42 22.13 -28.96 28.60
C GLU A 42 22.27 -29.20 27.09
N LEU A 43 21.52 -30.19 26.55
CA LEU A 43 21.48 -30.48 25.11
C LEU A 43 20.57 -29.52 24.31
N LEU A 44 19.61 -28.84 24.96
CA LEU A 44 18.73 -27.86 24.33
C LEU A 44 19.40 -26.48 24.20
N ASP A 45 20.28 -26.10 25.11
CA ASP A 45 20.99 -24.81 25.12
C ASP A 45 22.24 -24.76 24.21
N SER A 46 22.55 -25.82 23.45
CA SER A 46 23.76 -25.91 22.63
C SER A 46 23.61 -25.28 21.22
N PRO A 47 24.37 -24.23 20.86
CA PRO A 47 24.20 -23.54 19.57
C PRO A 47 25.07 -24.16 18.47
N THR A 48 24.53 -25.05 17.63
CA THR A 48 24.95 -25.21 16.20
C THR A 48 24.06 -26.16 15.41
N VAL A 49 23.77 -25.78 14.16
CA VAL A 49 22.95 -26.57 13.21
C VAL A 49 23.81 -27.59 12.46
N ARG A 50 23.48 -28.88 12.58
CA ARG A 50 23.56 -29.89 11.50
C ARG A 50 22.81 -31.18 11.87
N ASP A 51 22.33 -31.85 10.83
CA ASP A 51 21.85 -33.24 10.73
C ASP A 51 20.51 -33.66 11.35
N ILE A 52 19.68 -34.23 10.46
CA ILE A 52 18.38 -34.89 10.72
C ILE A 52 18.47 -36.03 11.76
N ARG A 53 19.67 -36.59 11.97
CA ARG A 53 19.92 -37.59 13.03
C ARG A 53 19.76 -37.01 14.44
N ARG A 54 20.13 -35.73 14.67
CA ARG A 54 19.87 -35.04 15.95
C ARG A 54 18.36 -34.91 16.20
N LEU A 55 17.54 -34.64 15.20
CA LEU A 55 16.08 -34.51 15.39
C LEU A 55 15.42 -35.81 15.88
N LYS A 56 15.83 -36.98 15.38
CA LYS A 56 15.30 -38.28 15.88
C LYS A 56 15.73 -38.56 17.31
N TYR A 57 16.99 -38.26 17.65
CA TYR A 57 17.54 -38.43 19.00
C TYR A 57 16.94 -37.44 20.02
N ILE A 58 16.80 -36.17 19.64
CA ILE A 58 16.12 -35.14 20.43
C ILE A 58 14.65 -35.55 20.66
N ARG A 59 13.95 -36.03 19.63
CA ARG A 59 12.57 -36.51 19.79
C ARG A 59 12.46 -37.66 20.80
N GLN A 60 13.33 -38.68 20.70
CA GLN A 60 13.37 -39.78 21.67
C GLN A 60 13.65 -39.29 23.11
N ASN A 61 14.51 -38.29 23.28
CA ASN A 61 14.80 -37.70 24.60
C ASN A 61 13.66 -36.82 25.12
N VAL A 62 12.93 -36.12 24.24
CA VAL A 62 11.71 -35.38 24.58
C VAL A 62 10.58 -36.34 24.96
N ASP A 63 10.38 -37.41 24.21
CA ASP A 63 9.37 -38.45 24.51
C ASP A 63 9.69 -39.12 25.88
N ALA A 64 10.97 -39.39 26.15
CA ALA A 64 11.43 -39.89 27.46
C ALA A 64 11.25 -38.85 28.59
N ALA A 65 11.50 -37.57 28.34
CA ALA A 65 11.27 -36.49 29.30
C ALA A 65 9.76 -36.30 29.59
N CYS A 66 8.89 -36.42 28.58
CA CYS A 66 7.44 -36.42 28.74
C CYS A 66 6.97 -37.63 29.56
N SER A 67 7.51 -38.83 29.31
CA SER A 67 7.22 -40.01 30.14
C SER A 67 7.63 -39.80 31.61
N ILE A 68 8.84 -39.27 31.86
CA ILE A 68 9.31 -38.93 33.21
C ILE A 68 8.44 -37.84 33.87
N LEU A 69 8.01 -36.83 33.12
CA LEU A 69 7.10 -35.79 33.60
C LEU A 69 5.72 -36.35 33.93
N HIS A 70 5.18 -37.26 33.12
CA HIS A 70 3.95 -37.98 33.45
C HIS A 70 4.12 -38.79 34.74
N THR A 71 5.18 -39.60 34.89
CA THR A 71 5.41 -40.34 36.15
C THR A 71 5.61 -39.41 37.36
N LEU A 72 6.23 -38.24 37.19
CA LEU A 72 6.35 -37.23 38.24
C LEU A 72 5.01 -36.56 38.57
N CYS A 73 4.16 -36.30 37.57
CA CYS A 73 2.79 -35.83 37.77
C CYS A 73 1.95 -36.88 38.49
N ASP A 74 2.01 -38.15 38.07
CA ASP A 74 1.29 -39.25 38.72
C ASP A 74 1.74 -39.41 40.18
N MET A 75 3.05 -39.36 40.47
CA MET A 75 3.58 -39.35 41.84
C MET A 75 3.23 -38.09 42.66
N LEU A 76 2.81 -36.99 42.01
CA LEU A 76 2.31 -35.77 42.67
C LEU A 76 0.77 -35.75 42.78
N LEU A 77 0.07 -36.64 42.06
CA LEU A 77 -1.37 -36.81 42.08
C LEU A 77 -1.78 -37.97 43.02
N ASP A 78 -0.94 -39.00 43.16
CA ASP A 78 -1.05 -40.08 44.15
C ASP A 78 -0.94 -39.59 45.63
N THR A 79 -0.63 -38.31 45.86
CA THR A 79 -0.81 -37.70 47.19
C THR A 79 -2.25 -37.21 47.38
N GLU A 80 -3.19 -38.15 47.40
CA GLU A 80 -4.57 -37.87 47.82
C GLU A 80 -4.62 -37.37 49.27
N ASP A 81 -5.45 -36.34 49.50
CA ASP A 81 -5.97 -35.87 50.77
C ASP A 81 -5.01 -35.77 51.97
N LYS A 82 -4.12 -34.78 51.89
CA LYS A 82 -4.00 -33.83 53.00
C LYS A 82 -4.48 -32.47 52.57
N SER A 83 -5.59 -32.01 53.14
CA SER A 83 -6.08 -30.65 52.98
C SER A 83 -5.04 -29.67 53.54
N ILE A 84 -4.21 -29.11 52.65
CA ILE A 84 -3.30 -28.00 52.97
C ILE A 84 -4.16 -26.73 53.10
N ASN A 85 -4.95 -26.65 54.17
CA ASN A 85 -5.55 -25.41 54.65
C ASN A 85 -4.47 -24.55 55.32
N GLN A 86 -3.43 -24.21 54.56
CA GLN A 86 -2.58 -23.07 54.86
C GLN A 86 -3.38 -21.82 54.55
N HIS A 87 -4.05 -21.28 55.59
CA HIS A 87 -4.58 -19.93 55.52
C HIS A 87 -3.41 -18.97 55.27
N LEU A 88 -3.38 -18.38 54.07
CA LEU A 88 -2.50 -17.26 53.75
C LEU A 88 -2.67 -16.18 54.81
N SER A 89 -1.58 -15.79 55.49
CA SER A 89 -1.67 -14.71 56.46
C SER A 89 -1.93 -13.39 55.73
N MET A 90 -2.47 -12.39 56.44
CA MET A 90 -2.66 -11.06 55.86
C MET A 90 -1.33 -10.44 55.36
N LYS A 91 -0.20 -10.86 55.94
CA LYS A 91 1.15 -10.47 55.48
C LYS A 91 1.48 -11.07 54.11
N ASP A 92 1.14 -12.34 53.89
CA ASP A 92 1.38 -13.04 52.62
C ASP A 92 0.49 -12.50 51.51
N ILE A 93 -0.79 -12.21 51.82
CA ILE A 93 -1.73 -11.54 50.90
C ILE A 93 -1.18 -10.17 50.48
N ASN A 94 -0.72 -9.36 51.44
CA ASN A 94 -0.15 -8.04 51.15
C ASN A 94 1.17 -8.14 50.35
N ALA A 95 2.00 -9.17 50.58
CA ALA A 95 3.22 -9.41 49.81
C ALA A 95 2.92 -9.85 48.36
N LEU A 96 1.91 -10.69 48.15
CA LEU A 96 1.46 -11.09 46.82
C LEU A 96 0.88 -9.89 46.05
N LEU A 97 0.05 -9.05 46.69
CA LEU A 97 -0.52 -7.85 46.07
C LEU A 97 0.54 -6.80 45.71
N SER A 98 1.55 -6.59 46.56
CA SER A 98 2.65 -5.65 46.26
C SER A 98 3.58 -6.17 45.16
N GLY A 99 3.87 -7.48 45.15
CA GLY A 99 4.56 -8.15 44.05
C GLY A 99 3.80 -8.03 42.73
N PHE A 100 2.47 -8.18 42.76
CA PHE A 100 1.60 -8.06 41.58
C PHE A 100 1.59 -6.65 41.00
N ASN A 101 1.51 -5.61 41.85
CA ASN A 101 1.61 -4.23 41.38
C ASN A 101 3.02 -3.93 40.82
N THR A 102 4.08 -4.45 41.45
CA THR A 102 5.46 -4.32 40.94
C THR A 102 5.61 -4.94 39.54
N LEU A 103 5.09 -6.15 39.32
CA LEU A 103 5.07 -6.81 38.01
C LEU A 103 4.27 -6.00 36.98
N PHE A 104 3.13 -5.43 37.37
CA PHE A 104 2.33 -4.58 36.49
C PHE A 104 3.11 -3.33 36.03
N GLN A 105 3.77 -2.60 36.95
CA GLN A 105 4.55 -1.40 36.60
C GLN A 105 5.78 -1.72 35.73
N GLN A 106 6.34 -2.93 35.81
CA GLN A 106 7.47 -3.38 34.99
C GLN A 106 7.05 -3.99 33.64
N SER A 107 5.75 -4.23 33.45
CA SER A 107 5.18 -4.86 32.24
C SER A 107 4.83 -3.84 31.16
N GLY A 108 4.89 -4.25 29.89
CA GLY A 108 4.33 -3.47 28.76
C GLY A 108 2.81 -3.65 28.61
N ASP A 109 2.16 -2.76 27.85
CA ASP A 109 0.69 -2.63 27.72
C ASP A 109 -0.09 -3.94 27.56
N VAL A 110 0.45 -4.89 26.79
CA VAL A 110 -0.13 -6.22 26.52
C VAL A 110 -0.25 -7.04 27.80
N GLU A 111 0.87 -7.15 28.51
CA GLU A 111 0.96 -7.93 29.76
C GLU A 111 0.27 -7.18 30.89
N GLN A 112 0.32 -5.83 30.90
CA GLN A 112 -0.52 -5.01 31.79
C GLN A 112 -2.01 -5.35 31.66
N ILE A 113 -2.58 -5.33 30.44
CA ILE A 113 -4.01 -5.66 30.25
C ILE A 113 -4.31 -7.11 30.67
N ARG A 114 -3.39 -8.05 30.41
CA ARG A 114 -3.50 -9.45 30.85
C ARG A 114 -3.50 -9.57 32.37
N LEU A 115 -2.58 -8.92 33.08
CA LEU A 115 -2.51 -8.91 34.54
C LEU A 115 -3.78 -8.31 35.17
N LEU A 116 -4.31 -7.22 34.62
CA LEU A 116 -5.56 -6.59 35.12
C LEU A 116 -6.77 -7.55 35.11
N THR A 117 -6.77 -8.62 34.32
CA THR A 117 -7.84 -9.65 34.34
C THR A 117 -7.92 -10.42 35.66
N ILE A 118 -6.88 -10.41 36.50
CA ILE A 118 -6.87 -11.03 37.83
C ILE A 118 -7.72 -10.24 38.84
N SER A 119 -8.04 -8.97 38.56
CA SER A 119 -8.88 -8.13 39.44
C SER A 119 -10.16 -8.86 39.87
N PRO A 120 -10.57 -8.79 41.16
CA PRO A 120 -11.79 -9.40 41.65
C PRO A 120 -13.04 -9.00 40.84
N ASP A 121 -14.01 -9.89 40.71
CA ASP A 121 -15.24 -9.62 39.93
C ASP A 121 -16.13 -8.50 40.54
N SER A 122 -15.91 -8.18 41.82
CA SER A 122 -16.52 -7.01 42.48
C SER A 122 -15.89 -5.67 42.08
N TRP A 123 -14.74 -5.66 41.39
CA TRP A 123 -14.02 -4.44 41.03
C TRP A 123 -14.49 -3.88 39.68
N GLY A 124 -15.22 -2.77 39.72
CA GLY A 124 -15.53 -1.99 38.52
C GLY A 124 -14.31 -1.26 37.94
N ARG A 125 -14.45 -0.74 36.71
CA ARG A 125 -13.40 -0.01 35.96
C ARG A 125 -12.66 1.02 36.82
N THR A 126 -13.40 1.87 37.54
CA THR A 126 -12.87 2.94 38.39
C THR A 126 -12.04 2.43 39.56
N MET A 127 -12.33 1.24 40.07
CA MET A 127 -11.59 0.63 41.19
C MET A 127 -10.27 0.04 40.69
N ILE A 128 -10.31 -0.69 39.57
CA ILE A 128 -9.13 -1.21 38.87
C ILE A 128 -8.19 -0.05 38.49
N GLN A 129 -8.74 1.01 37.86
CA GLN A 129 -7.99 2.20 37.45
C GLN A 129 -7.25 2.84 38.63
N LYS A 130 -7.93 3.06 39.76
CA LYS A 130 -7.33 3.67 40.96
C LYS A 130 -6.30 2.79 41.65
N TRP A 131 -6.52 1.47 41.69
CA TRP A 131 -5.62 0.56 42.41
C TRP A 131 -4.33 0.28 41.64
N PHE A 132 -4.43 0.06 40.32
CA PHE A 132 -3.27 -0.20 39.46
C PHE A 132 -2.63 1.07 38.88
N ASN A 133 -3.24 2.24 39.07
CA ASN A 133 -2.85 3.50 38.44
C ASN A 133 -2.74 3.39 36.89
N CYS A 134 -3.69 2.67 36.28
CA CYS A 134 -3.73 2.42 34.84
C CYS A 134 -4.72 3.35 34.11
N SER A 135 -4.76 3.30 32.78
CA SER A 135 -5.77 4.04 32.02
C SER A 135 -7.16 3.38 32.12
N GLU A 136 -8.22 4.19 32.01
CA GLU A 136 -9.60 3.66 31.94
C GLU A 136 -9.77 2.69 30.75
N TYR A 137 -9.06 2.95 29.64
CA TYR A 137 -9.04 2.08 28.48
C TYR A 137 -8.52 0.67 28.83
N GLN A 138 -7.37 0.57 29.52
CA GLN A 138 -6.81 -0.72 29.94
C GLN A 138 -7.76 -1.46 30.91
N ALA A 139 -8.32 -0.76 31.90
CA ALA A 139 -9.30 -1.35 32.82
C ALA A 139 -10.56 -1.86 32.09
N ARG A 140 -11.05 -1.13 31.07
CA ARG A 140 -12.17 -1.57 30.22
C ARG A 140 -11.81 -2.79 29.38
N GLN A 141 -10.64 -2.81 28.75
CA GLN A 141 -10.19 -3.94 27.93
C GLN A 141 -9.96 -5.20 28.76
N ALA A 142 -9.36 -5.07 29.96
CA ALA A 142 -9.14 -6.19 30.86
C ALA A 142 -10.47 -6.85 31.30
N LEU A 143 -11.49 -6.05 31.65
CA LEU A 143 -12.82 -6.59 32.00
C LEU A 143 -13.51 -7.29 30.82
N LEU A 144 -13.39 -6.76 29.61
CA LEU A 144 -13.92 -7.40 28.39
C LEU A 144 -13.17 -8.71 28.08
N LEU A 145 -11.85 -8.69 28.20
CA LEU A 145 -10.99 -9.85 27.98
C LEU A 145 -11.28 -10.96 29.00
N LYS A 146 -11.38 -10.61 30.30
CA LYS A 146 -11.77 -11.52 31.38
C LYS A 146 -13.14 -12.15 31.12
N LYS A 147 -14.14 -11.33 30.75
CA LYS A 147 -15.50 -11.82 30.44
C LYS A 147 -15.53 -12.78 29.25
N ASN A 148 -14.75 -12.51 28.21
CA ASN A 148 -14.81 -13.26 26.95
C ASN A 148 -13.88 -14.48 26.92
N LYS A 149 -12.78 -14.48 27.70
CA LYS A 149 -11.68 -15.47 27.61
C LYS A 149 -11.10 -15.93 28.94
N GLY A 150 -11.57 -15.41 30.07
CA GLY A 150 -11.14 -15.81 31.41
C GLY A 150 -9.89 -15.09 31.92
N PHE A 151 -9.41 -15.57 33.07
CA PHE A 151 -8.26 -15.04 33.80
C PHE A 151 -6.95 -15.27 33.03
N LEU A 152 -6.04 -14.29 33.07
CA LEU A 152 -4.73 -14.31 32.40
C LEU A 152 -4.76 -14.62 30.90
N ALA A 153 -5.91 -14.45 30.25
CA ALA A 153 -6.02 -14.55 28.80
C ALA A 153 -5.15 -13.49 28.12
N PHE A 154 -4.45 -13.86 27.05
CA PHE A 154 -3.72 -12.88 26.25
C PHE A 154 -4.72 -12.01 25.47
N PRO A 155 -4.52 -10.68 25.41
CA PRO A 155 -5.35 -9.84 24.57
C PRO A 155 -5.06 -10.18 23.11
N GLU A 156 -6.09 -10.62 22.38
CA GLU A 156 -6.03 -10.65 20.92
C GLU A 156 -6.11 -9.21 20.42
N TYR A 157 -4.96 -8.57 20.33
CA TYR A 157 -4.79 -7.51 19.35
C TYR A 157 -4.98 -8.17 17.99
N SER A 158 -5.92 -7.66 17.18
CA SER A 158 -5.77 -7.80 15.75
C SER A 158 -4.46 -7.09 15.40
N ASN A 159 -3.39 -7.87 15.25
CA ASN A 159 -2.06 -7.37 14.88
C ASN A 159 -2.22 -6.34 13.78
N GLY A 160 -1.66 -5.15 14.01
CA GLY A 160 -1.91 -3.97 13.18
C GLY A 160 -1.71 -4.29 11.70
N ASN A 161 -2.73 -4.02 10.89
CA ASN A 161 -2.86 -4.44 9.50
C ASN A 161 -2.89 -5.97 9.33
N LYS A 162 -4.09 -6.53 9.08
CA LYS A 162 -4.17 -7.75 8.27
C LYS A 162 -3.38 -7.49 6.98
N PRO A 163 -2.43 -8.35 6.57
CA PRO A 163 -1.71 -8.14 5.32
C PRO A 163 -2.71 -8.05 4.17
N LEU A 164 -2.50 -7.09 3.26
CA LEU A 164 -3.30 -6.98 2.05
C LEU A 164 -3.19 -8.29 1.27
N SER A 165 -4.29 -8.74 0.66
CA SER A 165 -4.25 -9.97 -0.14
C SER A 165 -3.29 -9.80 -1.31
N ASP A 166 -2.62 -10.89 -1.71
CA ASP A 166 -1.73 -10.87 -2.89
C ASP A 166 -2.47 -10.44 -4.16
N SER A 167 -3.79 -10.71 -4.25
CA SER A 167 -4.63 -10.20 -5.33
C SER A 167 -4.74 -8.67 -5.32
N THR A 168 -4.92 -8.06 -4.15
CA THR A 168 -4.94 -6.59 -3.99
C THR A 168 -3.58 -6.00 -4.33
N ILE A 169 -2.49 -6.64 -3.89
CA ILE A 169 -1.11 -6.19 -4.16
C ILE A 169 -0.81 -6.20 -5.66
N LYS A 170 -1.17 -7.28 -6.37
CA LYS A 170 -1.03 -7.39 -7.83
C LYS A 170 -1.87 -6.35 -8.56
N LEU A 171 -3.14 -6.23 -8.21
CA LEU A 171 -4.07 -5.29 -8.86
C LEU A 171 -3.66 -3.82 -8.68
N VAL A 172 -3.13 -3.43 -7.51
CA VAL A 172 -2.52 -2.11 -7.29
C VAL A 172 -1.22 -1.94 -8.09
N THR A 173 -0.38 -2.97 -8.16
CA THR A 173 0.87 -2.97 -8.93
C THR A 173 0.61 -2.81 -10.42
N GLU A 174 -0.37 -3.54 -10.96
CA GLU A 174 -0.79 -3.48 -12.36
C GLU A 174 -1.42 -2.14 -12.70
N PHE A 175 -2.33 -1.62 -11.86
CA PHE A 175 -2.90 -0.27 -12.02
C PHE A 175 -1.81 0.81 -12.14
N TYR A 176 -0.80 0.74 -11.27
CA TYR A 176 0.34 1.66 -11.31
C TYR A 176 1.15 1.58 -12.63
N LEU A 177 1.17 0.43 -13.30
CA LEU A 177 1.87 0.21 -14.57
C LEU A 177 1.05 0.58 -15.81
N GLN A 178 -0.23 0.94 -15.66
CA GLN A 178 -1.08 1.35 -16.78
C GLN A 178 -0.61 2.68 -17.40
N ASP A 179 -0.57 2.74 -18.74
CA ASP A 179 -0.45 3.99 -19.49
C ASP A 179 -1.62 4.92 -19.11
N GLY A 180 -1.38 6.21 -18.87
CA GLY A 180 -2.35 7.15 -18.26
C GLY A 180 -2.18 7.32 -16.74
N ILE A 181 -1.62 6.33 -16.03
CA ILE A 181 -1.23 6.44 -14.61
C ILE A 181 0.26 6.69 -14.48
N SER A 182 1.07 5.91 -15.20
CA SER A 182 2.49 6.16 -15.41
C SER A 182 2.89 5.85 -16.85
N ARG A 183 4.01 6.42 -17.34
CA ARG A 183 4.58 6.17 -18.68
C ARG A 183 6.01 5.66 -18.59
N ALA A 184 6.42 4.77 -19.48
CA ALA A 184 7.83 4.35 -19.56
C ALA A 184 8.74 5.53 -19.96
N SER A 185 9.98 5.56 -19.44
CA SER A 185 10.98 6.52 -19.90
C SER A 185 11.32 6.27 -21.37
N PRO A 186 11.39 7.31 -22.23
CA PRO A 186 11.88 7.16 -23.60
C PRO A 186 13.40 6.86 -23.66
N ARG A 187 14.14 7.10 -22.57
CA ARG A 187 15.60 6.91 -22.53
C ARG A 187 15.93 5.45 -22.21
N LYS A 188 16.57 4.74 -23.16
CA LYS A 188 17.09 3.38 -22.98
C LYS A 188 18.09 3.21 -21.80
N LYS A 189 18.67 4.31 -21.29
CA LYS A 189 19.54 4.32 -20.10
C LYS A 189 18.76 4.32 -18.78
N ASP A 190 17.49 4.69 -18.77
CA ASP A 190 16.67 4.83 -17.56
C ASP A 190 16.08 3.46 -17.17
N VAL A 191 16.95 2.58 -16.69
CA VAL A 191 16.64 1.20 -16.32
C VAL A 191 17.09 0.95 -14.88
N ILE A 192 16.24 0.33 -14.07
CA ILE A 192 16.61 -0.16 -12.73
C ILE A 192 16.66 -1.69 -12.71
N HIS A 193 17.56 -2.24 -11.90
CA HIS A 193 17.67 -3.69 -11.75
C HIS A 193 16.84 -4.14 -10.54
N ILE A 194 15.76 -4.89 -10.81
CA ILE A 194 14.95 -5.55 -9.77
C ILE A 194 15.27 -7.04 -9.84
N ASN A 195 15.77 -7.62 -8.75
CA ASN A 195 16.18 -9.03 -8.69
C ASN A 195 17.11 -9.45 -9.85
N LYS A 196 18.05 -8.56 -10.22
CA LYS A 196 18.98 -8.67 -11.37
C LYS A 196 18.33 -8.61 -12.76
N VAL A 197 17.01 -8.44 -12.87
CA VAL A 197 16.30 -8.20 -14.14
C VAL A 197 16.29 -6.70 -14.43
N PRO A 198 16.71 -6.24 -15.63
CA PRO A 198 16.56 -4.85 -16.04
C PRO A 198 15.09 -4.52 -16.30
N VAL A 199 14.55 -3.56 -15.56
CA VAL A 199 13.16 -3.06 -15.69
C VAL A 199 13.21 -1.57 -16.04
N PRO A 200 12.51 -1.11 -17.09
CA PRO A 200 12.49 0.29 -17.47
C PRO A 200 11.85 1.15 -16.37
N VAL A 201 12.42 2.33 -16.11
CA VAL A 201 11.82 3.33 -15.24
C VAL A 201 10.51 3.82 -15.87
N ARG A 202 9.50 4.03 -15.03
CA ARG A 202 8.26 4.73 -15.41
C ARG A 202 8.11 6.00 -14.59
N PHE A 203 7.44 7.00 -15.17
CA PHE A 203 7.12 8.27 -14.51
C PHE A 203 5.61 8.42 -14.38
N MET A 204 5.13 8.80 -13.20
CA MET A 204 3.71 9.11 -12.98
C MET A 204 3.26 10.24 -13.90
N GLU A 205 2.09 10.09 -14.53
CA GLU A 205 1.46 11.15 -15.34
C GLU A 205 0.47 11.99 -14.52
N ILE A 206 0.01 11.46 -13.39
CA ILE A 206 -0.93 12.09 -12.45
C ILE A 206 -0.37 12.09 -11.03
N THR A 207 -0.90 12.93 -10.15
CA THR A 207 -0.49 12.91 -8.73
C THR A 207 -0.87 11.59 -8.05
N GLY A 208 -0.15 11.22 -7.00
CA GLY A 208 -0.49 10.04 -6.20
C GLY A 208 -1.92 10.10 -5.62
N ARG A 209 -2.44 11.31 -5.34
CA ARG A 209 -3.80 11.52 -4.83
C ARG A 209 -4.86 11.22 -5.90
N GLU A 210 -4.68 11.74 -7.11
CA GLU A 210 -5.57 11.44 -8.25
C GLU A 210 -5.51 9.96 -8.62
N ALA A 211 -4.32 9.35 -8.60
CA ALA A 211 -4.16 7.91 -8.84
C ALA A 211 -4.95 7.07 -7.82
N PHE A 212 -4.93 7.45 -6.54
CA PHE A 212 -5.74 6.78 -5.53
C PHE A 212 -7.25 6.98 -5.74
N GLN A 213 -7.69 8.19 -6.11
CA GLN A 213 -9.10 8.45 -6.41
C GLN A 213 -9.59 7.63 -7.61
N GLN A 214 -8.81 7.59 -8.70
CA GLN A 214 -9.12 6.77 -9.88
C GLN A 214 -9.11 5.27 -9.57
N PHE A 215 -8.16 4.81 -8.76
CA PHE A 215 -8.09 3.41 -8.33
C PHE A 215 -9.36 2.98 -7.59
N ILE A 216 -9.82 3.78 -6.63
CA ILE A 216 -11.02 3.48 -5.83
C ILE A 216 -12.30 3.59 -6.68
N SER A 217 -12.39 4.53 -7.62
CA SER A 217 -13.55 4.60 -8.53
C SER A 217 -13.64 3.42 -9.48
N GLN A 218 -12.50 2.87 -9.92
CA GLN A 218 -12.45 1.67 -10.75
C GLN A 218 -12.64 0.37 -9.94
N ASN A 219 -12.22 0.33 -8.68
CA ASN A 219 -12.21 -0.86 -7.82
C ASN A 219 -12.96 -0.62 -6.49
N PRO A 220 -14.26 -0.27 -6.51
CA PRO A 220 -15.01 0.15 -5.32
C PRO A 220 -15.14 -0.95 -4.24
N THR A 221 -14.95 -2.21 -4.61
CA THR A 221 -14.97 -3.37 -3.70
C THR A 221 -13.63 -3.60 -2.98
N THR A 222 -12.54 -2.95 -3.40
CA THR A 222 -11.20 -3.17 -2.85
C THR A 222 -10.93 -2.26 -1.66
N ASN A 223 -10.93 -2.84 -0.46
CA ASN A 223 -10.64 -2.10 0.77
C ASN A 223 -9.13 -1.87 0.94
N ILE A 224 -8.64 -0.69 0.54
CA ILE A 224 -7.25 -0.26 0.73
C ILE A 224 -7.16 1.19 1.22
N GLY A 225 -6.33 1.42 2.24
CA GLY A 225 -6.04 2.76 2.76
C GLY A 225 -5.00 3.51 1.91
N LYS A 226 -5.09 4.84 1.88
CA LYS A 226 -4.18 5.74 1.13
C LYS A 226 -2.69 5.43 1.38
N SER A 227 -2.30 5.29 2.64
CA SER A 227 -0.91 5.00 3.03
C SER A 227 -0.42 3.66 2.47
N SER A 228 -1.26 2.62 2.51
CA SER A 228 -0.94 1.30 1.97
C SER A 228 -0.83 1.33 0.44
N PHE A 229 -1.73 2.03 -0.24
CA PHE A 229 -1.67 2.23 -1.69
C PHE A 229 -0.37 2.93 -2.11
N TYR A 230 0.02 4.01 -1.43
CA TYR A 230 1.29 4.70 -1.72
C TYR A 230 2.53 3.84 -1.44
N ALA A 231 2.50 2.99 -0.42
CA ALA A 231 3.56 2.06 -0.09
C ALA A 231 3.71 0.91 -1.11
N LEU A 232 2.62 0.52 -1.78
CA LEU A 232 2.62 -0.48 -2.84
C LEU A 232 3.11 0.04 -4.20
N ARG A 233 3.46 1.33 -4.34
CA ARG A 233 3.99 1.86 -5.61
C ARG A 233 5.29 1.12 -6.00
N PRO A 234 5.35 0.48 -7.19
CA PRO A 234 6.55 -0.24 -7.62
C PRO A 234 7.79 0.67 -7.73
N ARG A 235 8.98 0.12 -7.40
CA ARG A 235 10.24 0.89 -7.31
C ARG A 235 10.65 1.56 -8.62
N GLN A 236 10.24 1.01 -9.76
CA GLN A 236 10.47 1.56 -11.09
C GLN A 236 9.67 2.84 -11.35
N ILE A 237 8.65 3.15 -10.54
CA ILE A 237 7.78 4.30 -10.75
C ILE A 237 8.25 5.51 -9.92
N LYS A 238 8.58 6.59 -10.63
CA LYS A 238 9.02 7.88 -10.08
C LYS A 238 7.96 8.95 -10.34
N PHE A 239 7.97 10.03 -9.56
CA PHE A 239 7.07 11.16 -9.80
C PHE A 239 7.57 12.11 -10.89
N ASN A 240 8.87 12.41 -10.90
CA ASN A 240 9.42 13.47 -11.74
C ASN A 240 9.80 12.89 -13.11
N ALA A 241 8.92 13.01 -14.11
CA ALA A 241 9.32 12.88 -15.50
C ALA A 241 10.33 13.99 -15.83
N PRO A 242 11.47 13.70 -16.50
CA PRO A 242 12.43 14.73 -16.90
C PRO A 242 11.94 15.59 -18.08
N LEU A 243 10.87 15.15 -18.77
CA LEU A 243 10.23 15.83 -19.91
C LEU A 243 8.72 15.58 -19.85
N ASP A 244 7.95 16.66 -19.98
CA ASP A 244 6.48 16.63 -20.05
C ASP A 244 5.97 15.81 -21.27
N THR A 245 4.73 15.35 -21.20
CA THR A 245 4.20 14.30 -22.10
C THR A 245 3.79 14.80 -23.48
N CYS A 246 3.43 16.08 -23.60
CA CYS A 246 3.06 16.71 -24.86
C CYS A 246 3.55 18.17 -24.82
N LEU A 247 4.33 18.57 -25.81
CA LEU A 247 4.87 19.92 -25.97
C LEU A 247 4.24 20.66 -27.16
N CYS A 248 3.04 20.24 -27.59
CA CYS A 248 2.36 20.91 -28.68
C CYS A 248 1.82 22.27 -28.24
N ILE A 249 1.73 23.19 -29.20
CA ILE A 249 1.22 24.54 -28.98
C ILE A 249 -0.19 24.55 -28.35
N TYR A 250 -1.04 23.56 -28.68
CA TYR A 250 -2.42 23.47 -28.18
C TYR A 250 -2.48 23.20 -26.68
N HIS A 251 -1.78 22.17 -26.19
CA HIS A 251 -1.81 21.82 -24.76
C HIS A 251 -1.06 22.85 -23.92
N GLU A 252 0.11 23.34 -24.36
CA GLU A 252 0.87 24.31 -23.57
C GLU A 252 0.17 25.69 -23.55
N ASN A 253 -0.42 26.16 -24.66
CA ASN A 253 -1.19 27.41 -24.62
C ASN A 253 -2.41 27.30 -23.71
N MET A 254 -3.21 26.24 -23.82
CA MET A 254 -4.36 26.05 -22.94
C MET A 254 -3.93 25.98 -21.47
N HIS A 255 -2.82 25.30 -21.17
CA HIS A 255 -2.23 25.29 -19.83
C HIS A 255 -1.81 26.69 -19.34
N LEU A 256 -1.10 27.46 -20.16
CA LEU A 256 -0.62 28.80 -19.80
C LEU A 256 -1.77 29.82 -19.64
N LEU A 257 -2.80 29.74 -20.48
CA LEU A 257 -4.00 30.58 -20.38
C LEU A 257 -4.78 30.28 -19.09
N LEU A 258 -5.06 29.00 -18.81
CA LEU A 258 -5.73 28.59 -17.57
C LEU A 258 -4.88 28.88 -16.32
N LYS A 259 -3.55 28.82 -16.41
CA LYS A 259 -2.64 29.27 -15.35
C LYS A 259 -2.75 30.78 -15.10
N GLY A 260 -2.90 31.59 -16.16
CA GLY A 260 -3.22 33.01 -16.06
C GLY A 260 -4.56 33.25 -15.36
N TRP A 261 -5.60 32.50 -15.73
CA TRP A 261 -6.93 32.61 -15.13
C TRP A 261 -6.94 32.21 -13.64
N ASN A 262 -6.33 31.08 -13.29
CA ASN A 262 -6.17 30.65 -11.90
C ASN A 262 -5.38 31.66 -11.06
N LYS A 263 -4.42 32.39 -11.66
CA LYS A 263 -3.69 33.49 -10.98
C LYS A 263 -4.62 34.70 -10.74
N PHE A 264 -5.41 35.08 -11.74
CA PHE A 264 -6.40 36.15 -11.63
C PHE A 264 -7.42 35.87 -10.51
N LEU A 265 -8.03 34.67 -10.50
CA LEU A 265 -8.99 34.27 -9.47
C LEU A 265 -8.40 34.34 -8.06
N LYS A 266 -7.15 33.88 -7.85
CA LYS A 266 -6.49 33.91 -6.53
C LYS A 266 -6.29 35.32 -5.97
N ASN A 267 -6.06 36.30 -6.86
CA ASN A 267 -5.86 37.69 -6.48
C ASN A 267 -7.19 38.38 -6.12
N ASN A 268 -8.26 38.09 -6.89
CA ASN A 268 -9.50 38.85 -6.83
C ASN A 268 -10.65 38.14 -6.08
N LEU A 269 -10.46 36.88 -5.67
CA LEU A 269 -11.40 36.12 -4.82
C LEU A 269 -10.68 35.49 -3.60
N PRO A 270 -10.12 36.30 -2.69
CA PRO A 270 -9.32 35.79 -1.57
C PRO A 270 -10.08 34.80 -0.68
N ASP A 271 -11.38 34.98 -0.48
CA ASP A 271 -12.20 34.10 0.38
C ASP A 271 -12.43 32.68 -0.21
N ARG A 272 -12.18 32.47 -1.52
CA ARG A 272 -12.20 31.12 -2.13
C ARG A 272 -10.87 30.37 -1.97
N ASN A 273 -9.81 31.00 -1.46
CA ASN A 273 -8.47 30.38 -1.38
C ASN A 273 -8.36 29.23 -0.37
N ALA A 274 -9.36 28.98 0.47
CA ALA A 274 -9.34 27.93 1.49
C ALA A 274 -9.58 26.49 0.96
N GLY A 275 -9.82 26.30 -0.35
CA GLY A 275 -10.02 24.94 -0.87
C GLY A 275 -10.34 24.77 -2.37
N LEU A 276 -10.28 25.82 -3.19
CA LEU A 276 -10.57 25.69 -4.63
C LEU A 276 -9.49 24.85 -5.33
N GLU A 277 -9.88 23.74 -5.95
CA GLU A 277 -9.00 23.00 -6.86
C GLU A 277 -8.65 23.87 -8.07
N LEU A 278 -7.41 23.80 -8.55
CA LEU A 278 -6.97 24.54 -9.73
C LEU A 278 -7.83 24.12 -10.93
N ILE A 279 -8.40 25.10 -11.64
CA ILE A 279 -9.18 24.82 -12.85
C ILE A 279 -8.22 24.27 -13.91
N THR A 280 -8.49 23.06 -14.38
CA THR A 280 -7.71 22.36 -15.40
C THR A 280 -8.48 22.30 -16.72
N ASP A 281 -7.75 22.06 -17.79
CA ASP A 281 -8.29 21.70 -19.09
C ASP A 281 -9.20 20.46 -19.00
N LYS A 282 -8.78 19.43 -18.27
CA LYS A 282 -9.58 18.21 -18.01
C LYS A 282 -10.91 18.52 -17.29
N TYR A 283 -10.91 19.45 -16.34
CA TYR A 283 -12.15 19.93 -15.70
C TYR A 283 -13.08 20.58 -16.73
N LEU A 284 -12.56 21.47 -17.59
CA LEU A 284 -13.36 22.15 -18.60
C LEU A 284 -13.91 21.18 -19.67
N ILE A 285 -13.10 20.24 -20.15
CA ILE A 285 -13.56 19.17 -21.05
C ILE A 285 -14.77 18.46 -20.41
N ASN A 286 -14.62 17.97 -19.18
CA ASN A 286 -15.68 17.23 -18.46
C ASN A 286 -16.93 18.06 -18.14
N ARG A 287 -16.85 19.39 -18.08
CA ARG A 287 -18.01 20.29 -17.87
C ARG A 287 -18.71 20.67 -19.18
N ILE A 288 -17.97 20.70 -20.29
CA ILE A 288 -18.48 21.15 -21.59
C ILE A 288 -19.01 19.98 -22.41
N VAL A 289 -18.28 18.86 -22.51
CA VAL A 289 -18.75 17.71 -23.30
C VAL A 289 -19.90 16.99 -22.60
N CYS A 290 -20.78 16.34 -23.37
CA CYS A 290 -21.88 15.57 -22.81
C CYS A 290 -21.36 14.43 -21.92
N GLY A 291 -22.11 14.08 -20.87
CA GLY A 291 -21.70 13.05 -19.89
C GLY A 291 -21.45 11.65 -20.49
N ILE A 292 -22.02 11.37 -21.67
CA ILE A 292 -21.60 10.30 -22.57
C ILE A 292 -21.21 10.99 -23.88
N PRO A 293 -19.93 11.33 -24.09
CA PRO A 293 -19.53 12.12 -25.25
C PRO A 293 -19.35 11.22 -26.48
N PHE A 294 -19.82 11.71 -27.62
CA PHE A 294 -19.55 11.14 -28.94
C PHE A 294 -18.51 12.01 -29.68
N GLU A 295 -18.00 11.52 -30.81
CA GLU A 295 -17.01 12.25 -31.63
C GLU A 295 -17.48 13.68 -31.97
N ASP A 296 -18.78 13.86 -32.24
CA ASP A 296 -19.40 15.16 -32.51
C ASP A 296 -19.32 16.16 -31.34
N CYS A 297 -19.19 15.70 -30.08
CA CYS A 297 -18.94 16.58 -28.94
C CYS A 297 -17.56 17.23 -29.05
N PHE A 298 -16.54 16.46 -29.41
CA PHE A 298 -15.16 16.93 -29.55
C PHE A 298 -14.95 17.73 -30.84
N ASN A 299 -15.65 17.37 -31.92
CA ASN A 299 -15.71 18.12 -33.18
C ASN A 299 -16.58 19.39 -33.12
N ARG A 300 -17.19 19.71 -31.95
CA ARG A 300 -18.13 20.85 -31.76
C ARG A 300 -19.35 20.85 -32.70
N ARG A 301 -19.78 19.67 -33.15
CA ARG A 301 -20.98 19.44 -33.99
C ARG A 301 -22.21 18.99 -33.18
N CYS A 302 -22.03 18.58 -31.93
CA CYS A 302 -23.11 18.14 -31.07
C CYS A 302 -24.04 19.30 -30.67
N ASN A 303 -25.32 19.21 -31.06
CA ASN A 303 -26.36 20.22 -30.80
C ASN A 303 -26.59 20.59 -29.31
N THR A 304 -26.08 19.78 -28.37
CA THR A 304 -26.24 20.01 -26.92
C THR A 304 -25.07 20.79 -26.32
N CYS A 305 -23.83 20.56 -26.76
CA CYS A 305 -22.63 21.16 -26.15
C CYS A 305 -21.82 22.08 -27.08
N SER A 306 -22.15 22.15 -28.37
CA SER A 306 -21.44 23.02 -29.34
C SER A 306 -21.51 24.52 -29.00
N MET A 307 -22.53 24.93 -28.25
CA MET A 307 -22.80 26.32 -27.89
C MET A 307 -22.18 26.76 -26.56
N VAL A 308 -21.65 25.83 -25.75
CA VAL A 308 -21.08 26.14 -24.42
C VAL A 308 -19.58 26.40 -24.57
N ASN A 309 -19.13 27.59 -24.17
CA ASN A 309 -17.71 27.96 -24.20
C ASN A 309 -17.05 27.79 -22.81
N PRO A 310 -15.71 27.68 -22.76
CA PRO A 310 -14.97 27.75 -21.50
C PRO A 310 -15.33 28.96 -20.65
N SER A 311 -15.43 30.16 -21.22
CA SER A 311 -15.76 31.38 -20.48
C SER A 311 -17.07 31.28 -19.70
N ASP A 312 -18.11 30.67 -20.28
CA ASP A 312 -19.40 30.43 -19.61
C ASP A 312 -19.23 29.61 -18.31
N ILE A 313 -18.42 28.56 -18.37
CA ILE A 313 -18.10 27.68 -17.23
C ILE A 313 -17.16 28.37 -16.23
N LEU A 314 -16.19 29.16 -16.72
CA LEU A 314 -15.21 29.87 -15.90
C LEU A 314 -15.84 31.04 -15.11
N LEU A 315 -16.94 31.60 -15.59
CA LEU A 315 -17.73 32.65 -14.93
C LEU A 315 -18.91 32.08 -14.12
N GLU A 316 -19.20 30.79 -14.21
CA GLU A 316 -20.34 30.14 -13.57
C GLU A 316 -20.32 30.32 -12.04
N ASN A 317 -21.33 31.02 -11.51
CA ASN A 317 -21.43 31.38 -10.10
C ASN A 317 -20.23 32.18 -9.56
N ILE A 318 -19.57 33.00 -10.39
CA ILE A 318 -18.49 33.91 -9.98
C ILE A 318 -18.87 35.36 -10.26
N ASN A 319 -18.88 36.19 -9.21
CA ASN A 319 -19.01 37.65 -9.33
C ASN A 319 -17.62 38.29 -9.34
N ILE A 320 -17.06 38.55 -10.52
CA ILE A 320 -15.75 39.19 -10.73
C ILE A 320 -15.87 40.29 -11.78
N ASN A 321 -15.09 41.35 -11.61
CA ASN A 321 -14.95 42.38 -12.63
C ASN A 321 -13.97 41.93 -13.71
N LYS A 322 -14.49 41.61 -14.91
CA LYS A 322 -13.68 41.18 -16.06
C LYS A 322 -12.85 42.30 -16.70
N ASP A 323 -13.09 43.55 -16.32
CA ASP A 323 -12.33 44.72 -16.76
C ASP A 323 -11.13 45.02 -15.83
N GLU A 324 -10.84 44.12 -14.89
CA GLU A 324 -9.59 44.14 -14.12
C GLU A 324 -8.41 43.60 -14.93
N ASN A 325 -7.21 44.09 -14.60
CA ASN A 325 -5.98 43.68 -15.25
C ASN A 325 -5.58 42.23 -14.88
N SER A 326 -5.25 41.47 -15.91
CA SER A 326 -4.70 40.12 -15.85
C SER A 326 -3.34 40.05 -16.55
N SER A 327 -2.61 38.97 -16.29
CA SER A 327 -1.31 38.69 -16.90
C SER A 327 -1.20 37.19 -17.20
N TRP A 328 -0.96 36.87 -18.47
CA TRP A 328 -0.85 35.49 -18.95
C TRP A 328 0.31 35.34 -19.93
N SER A 329 0.45 34.15 -20.50
CA SER A 329 1.45 33.87 -21.53
C SER A 329 0.89 32.89 -22.53
N GLN A 330 1.42 32.91 -23.74
CA GLN A 330 1.10 31.94 -24.79
C GLN A 330 2.18 31.95 -25.85
N TRP A 331 2.40 30.79 -26.47
CA TRP A 331 3.24 30.64 -27.64
C TRP A 331 2.49 31.11 -28.88
N LYS A 332 3.15 31.91 -29.72
CA LYS A 332 2.63 32.35 -31.02
C LYS A 332 3.62 32.03 -32.13
N THR A 333 3.10 31.55 -33.25
CA THR A 333 3.88 31.34 -34.46
C THR A 333 3.92 32.63 -35.28
N LEU A 334 5.09 33.25 -35.40
CA LEU A 334 5.35 34.45 -36.19
C LEU A 334 6.49 34.16 -37.17
N ASN A 335 6.28 34.37 -38.47
CA ASN A 335 7.30 34.16 -39.51
C ASN A 335 8.00 32.77 -39.43
N ASN A 336 7.21 31.71 -39.20
CA ASN A 336 7.67 30.32 -38.99
C ASN A 336 8.62 30.11 -37.78
N LYS A 337 8.62 31.03 -36.80
CA LYS A 337 9.23 30.84 -35.48
C LYS A 337 8.15 30.81 -34.42
N VAL A 338 8.37 30.04 -33.36
CA VAL A 338 7.46 29.93 -32.21
C VAL A 338 8.10 30.66 -31.04
N ASP A 339 7.48 31.77 -30.62
CA ASP A 339 7.98 32.63 -29.54
C ASP A 339 6.96 32.68 -28.38
N LEU A 340 7.45 32.75 -27.13
CA LEU A 340 6.61 32.88 -25.95
C LEU A 340 6.28 34.36 -25.69
N HIS A 341 5.02 34.73 -25.86
CA HIS A 341 4.53 36.08 -25.57
C HIS A 341 4.00 36.17 -24.14
N HIS A 342 4.57 37.06 -23.34
CA HIS A 342 3.97 37.51 -22.08
C HIS A 342 3.01 38.66 -22.36
N ILE A 343 1.75 38.54 -21.91
CA ILE A 343 0.68 39.49 -22.24
C ILE A 343 0.09 40.03 -20.93
N ASN A 344 -0.01 41.35 -20.84
CA ASN A 344 -0.78 42.06 -19.82
C ASN A 344 -1.96 42.73 -20.53
N GLY A 345 -3.15 42.57 -19.98
CA GLY A 345 -4.40 43.06 -20.57
C GLY A 345 -5.57 42.78 -19.65
N PHE A 346 -6.81 43.01 -20.09
CA PHE A 346 -7.97 42.77 -19.26
C PHE A 346 -8.33 41.28 -19.15
N ALA A 347 -9.00 40.90 -18.06
CA ALA A 347 -9.40 39.52 -17.83
C ALA A 347 -10.40 39.00 -18.87
N TYR A 348 -11.24 39.87 -19.45
CA TYR A 348 -12.09 39.47 -20.59
C TYR A 348 -11.27 39.02 -21.80
N SER A 349 -10.16 39.70 -22.12
CA SER A 349 -9.31 39.36 -23.27
C SER A 349 -8.59 38.02 -23.11
N LEU A 350 -8.35 37.60 -21.86
CA LEU A 350 -7.86 36.25 -21.54
C LEU A 350 -8.95 35.19 -21.77
N LEU A 351 -10.21 35.47 -21.41
CA LEU A 351 -11.33 34.57 -21.68
C LEU A 351 -11.58 34.41 -23.18
N ASP A 352 -11.55 35.51 -23.94
CA ASP A 352 -11.70 35.49 -25.41
C ASP A 352 -10.61 34.62 -26.07
N GLU A 353 -9.36 34.71 -25.58
CA GLU A 353 -8.25 33.89 -26.08
C GLU A 353 -8.45 32.40 -25.76
N ILE A 354 -8.91 32.05 -24.54
CA ILE A 354 -9.25 30.67 -24.16
C ILE A 354 -10.33 30.10 -25.09
N ASP A 355 -11.44 30.83 -25.29
CA ASP A 355 -12.56 30.41 -26.12
C ASP A 355 -12.14 30.24 -27.59
N SER A 356 -11.33 31.17 -28.12
CA SER A 356 -10.86 31.14 -29.51
C SER A 356 -9.99 29.91 -29.83
N GLN A 357 -9.21 29.43 -28.85
CA GLN A 357 -8.33 28.26 -29.00
C GLN A 357 -9.06 26.95 -28.66
N TRP A 358 -10.18 27.00 -27.95
CA TRP A 358 -10.88 25.85 -27.38
C TRP A 358 -11.22 24.75 -28.40
N THR A 359 -11.83 25.10 -29.55
CA THR A 359 -12.26 24.11 -30.54
C THR A 359 -11.09 23.29 -31.09
N LYS A 360 -9.92 23.93 -31.33
CA LYS A 360 -8.71 23.23 -31.81
C LYS A 360 -8.10 22.37 -30.70
N PHE A 361 -8.05 22.91 -29.48
CA PHE A 361 -7.56 22.21 -28.30
C PHE A 361 -8.37 20.95 -28.02
N LEU A 362 -9.70 21.05 -27.99
CA LEU A 362 -10.62 19.95 -27.66
C LEU A 362 -10.48 18.78 -28.64
N LEU A 363 -10.46 19.08 -29.94
CA LEU A 363 -10.26 18.08 -30.99
C LEU A 363 -8.87 17.41 -30.87
N HIS A 364 -7.81 18.20 -30.67
CA HIS A 364 -6.46 17.67 -30.52
C HIS A 364 -6.31 16.77 -29.28
N SER A 365 -6.93 17.16 -28.15
CA SER A 365 -6.94 16.39 -26.91
C SER A 365 -7.69 15.05 -27.09
N HIS A 366 -8.83 15.07 -27.78
CA HIS A 366 -9.58 13.84 -28.12
C HIS A 366 -8.75 12.90 -29.02
N VAL A 367 -8.24 13.39 -30.16
CA VAL A 367 -7.44 12.58 -31.09
C VAL A 367 -6.21 11.98 -30.40
N THR A 368 -5.52 12.75 -29.56
CA THR A 368 -4.37 12.26 -28.78
C THR A 368 -4.75 11.15 -27.79
N THR A 369 -5.99 11.20 -27.25
CA THR A 369 -6.50 10.19 -26.31
C THR A 369 -6.93 8.92 -27.05
N GLU A 370 -7.69 9.03 -28.14
CA GLU A 370 -8.09 7.91 -28.99
C GLU A 370 -6.87 7.16 -29.55
N GLN A 371 -5.85 7.88 -30.02
CA GLN A 371 -4.60 7.28 -30.49
C GLN A 371 -3.90 6.46 -29.39
N LYS A 372 -3.86 6.96 -28.14
CA LYS A 372 -3.27 6.25 -27.01
C LYS A 372 -4.04 4.97 -26.67
N GLU A 373 -5.37 5.05 -26.56
CA GLU A 373 -6.20 3.89 -26.25
C GLU A 373 -6.19 2.86 -27.39
N TYR A 374 -6.21 3.30 -28.67
CA TYR A 374 -6.08 2.41 -29.82
C TYR A 374 -4.72 1.68 -29.84
N ILE A 375 -3.61 2.37 -29.57
CA ILE A 375 -2.27 1.74 -29.45
C ILE A 375 -2.23 0.74 -28.28
N LYS A 376 -2.87 1.04 -27.16
CA LYS A 376 -2.98 0.15 -26.00
C LYS A 376 -3.80 -1.10 -26.33
N ILE A 377 -4.93 -0.97 -27.03
CA ILE A 377 -5.73 -2.10 -27.56
C ILE A 377 -4.90 -2.95 -28.53
N LEU A 378 -4.17 -2.33 -29.47
CA LEU A 378 -3.27 -3.04 -30.38
C LEU A 378 -2.19 -3.84 -29.64
N ARG A 379 -1.56 -3.27 -28.61
CA ARG A 379 -0.54 -3.96 -27.78
C ARG A 379 -1.11 -5.15 -26.99
N LEU A 380 -2.37 -5.07 -26.56
CA LEU A 380 -3.04 -6.15 -25.83
C LEU A 380 -3.49 -7.29 -26.78
N ASN A 381 -3.88 -6.95 -28.00
CA ASN A 381 -4.39 -7.90 -29.00
C ASN A 381 -3.32 -8.45 -29.95
N SER A 382 -2.13 -7.84 -30.02
CA SER A 382 -1.03 -8.30 -30.85
C SER A 382 -0.42 -9.59 -30.31
N SER A 383 -0.43 -10.66 -31.11
CA SER A 383 0.39 -11.84 -30.81
C SER A 383 1.84 -11.60 -31.24
N GLU A 384 2.79 -12.25 -30.57
CA GLU A 384 4.23 -12.18 -30.88
C GLU A 384 4.56 -12.60 -32.33
N ASN A 385 3.65 -13.33 -32.99
CA ASN A 385 3.86 -13.95 -34.30
C ASN A 385 3.11 -13.29 -35.47
N THR A 386 2.29 -12.25 -35.24
CA THR A 386 1.38 -11.72 -36.29
C THR A 386 1.81 -10.39 -36.91
N TYR A 387 2.18 -9.39 -36.12
CA TYR A 387 2.55 -8.06 -36.63
C TYR A 387 3.33 -7.25 -35.59
N ILE A 388 4.21 -6.35 -36.07
CA ILE A 388 4.96 -5.41 -35.23
C ILE A 388 4.28 -4.04 -35.33
N VAL A 389 3.83 -3.49 -34.19
CA VAL A 389 3.32 -2.12 -34.10
C VAL A 389 4.46 -1.18 -33.75
N ALA A 390 5.06 -0.54 -34.76
CA ALA A 390 6.10 0.46 -34.57
C ALA A 390 5.50 1.87 -34.49
N GLN A 391 5.48 2.45 -33.29
CA GLN A 391 5.23 3.88 -33.13
C GLN A 391 6.55 4.63 -33.32
N ILE A 392 6.67 5.39 -34.40
CA ILE A 392 7.85 6.18 -34.75
C ILE A 392 7.49 7.65 -34.59
N ASP A 393 8.23 8.34 -33.73
CA ASP A 393 8.15 9.80 -33.59
C ASP A 393 9.26 10.43 -34.44
N PHE A 394 8.90 11.31 -35.38
CA PHE A 394 9.83 12.04 -36.23
C PHE A 394 10.16 13.42 -35.61
N ALA A 395 10.48 13.43 -34.33
CA ALA A 395 11.13 14.56 -33.69
C ALA A 395 12.58 14.64 -34.18
N GLU A 396 12.87 15.60 -35.07
CA GLU A 396 14.26 15.97 -35.35
C GLU A 396 14.95 16.37 -34.04
N ASN A 397 16.15 15.84 -33.78
CA ASN A 397 16.84 16.01 -32.50
C ASN A 397 17.38 17.45 -32.34
N PHE A 398 16.50 18.39 -32.04
CA PHE A 398 16.87 19.70 -31.53
C PHE A 398 17.04 19.62 -30.01
N THR A 399 18.17 20.15 -29.52
CA THR A 399 18.47 20.26 -28.10
C THR A 399 17.48 21.21 -27.44
N ILE A 400 16.45 20.65 -26.80
CA ILE A 400 15.54 21.39 -25.91
C ILE A 400 16.37 21.93 -24.74
N PHE A 401 16.54 23.25 -24.69
CA PHE A 401 17.27 23.92 -23.61
C PHE A 401 16.34 24.26 -22.43
N GLN A 402 15.04 24.42 -22.68
CA GLN A 402 14.06 24.82 -21.67
C GLN A 402 12.90 23.83 -21.59
N GLN A 403 12.54 23.41 -20.37
CA GLN A 403 11.37 22.57 -20.15
C GLN A 403 10.10 23.31 -20.59
N ARG A 404 9.30 22.67 -21.47
CA ARG A 404 8.06 23.20 -22.10
C ARG A 404 8.24 24.25 -23.20
N GLU A 405 9.39 24.24 -23.86
CA GLU A 405 9.56 24.89 -25.16
C GLU A 405 8.67 24.20 -26.22
N VAL A 406 7.85 24.99 -26.92
CA VAL A 406 7.02 24.53 -28.05
C VAL A 406 7.81 24.71 -29.35
N GLN A 407 7.72 23.73 -30.26
CA GLN A 407 8.37 23.73 -31.57
C GLN A 407 7.35 23.89 -32.72
#